data_AF-A0A4Y8L6W1-F1
#
_entry.id   AF-A0A4Y8L6W1-F1
#
_cell.length_a   1.000
_cell.length_b   1.000
_cell.length_c   1.000
_cell.angle_alpha   90.00
_cell.angle_beta   90.00
_cell.angle_gamma   90.00
#
_symmetry.space_group_name_H-M   'P 1'
#
loop_
_entity.id
_entity.type
_entity.pdbx_description
1 polymer ?
#
loop_
_entity_poly.entity_id
_entity_poly.type
_entity_poly.pdbx_seq_one_letter_code
_entity_poly.pdbx_strand_id
1 'polypeptide(L)'
;MNDLDDLVPIIAILSAVALPIGFSLYLGLVGLRTKHKENLELIKQGIVPATQAKPTPNKYRSLRNGFLCVGIAIGLILGIILKTVLSLSEDTGFFILAACILLFLGLAYILFYLVTKDKNFDE
;
A
#
# COMPACT_ATOMS: atom_id res chain seq x y z
N MET A 1 35.08 -20.05 13.95
CA MET A 1 34.17 -18.94 13.58
C MET A 1 33.51 -19.39 12.30
N ASN A 2 32.23 -19.74 12.34
CA ASN A 2 31.56 -20.36 11.19
C ASN A 2 31.09 -19.25 10.26
N ASP A 3 31.76 -19.06 9.12
CA ASP A 3 31.35 -18.11 8.07
C ASP A 3 29.92 -18.35 7.55
N LEU A 4 29.36 -19.53 7.85
CA LEU A 4 28.01 -19.95 7.51
C LEU A 4 26.96 -19.24 8.38
N ASP A 5 27.28 -18.91 9.65
CA ASP A 5 26.33 -18.30 10.58
C ASP A 5 26.07 -16.82 10.25
N ASP A 6 27.06 -16.12 9.68
CA ASP A 6 26.91 -14.72 9.23
C ASP A 6 26.25 -14.61 7.84
N LEU A 7 26.32 -15.65 7.01
CA LEU A 7 25.73 -15.66 5.67
C LEU A 7 24.21 -15.95 5.69
N VAL A 8 23.75 -16.78 6.64
CA VAL A 8 22.32 -17.10 6.84
C VAL A 8 21.42 -15.86 6.98
N PRO A 9 21.73 -14.88 7.85
CA PRO A 9 20.88 -13.69 8.00
C PRO A 9 20.85 -12.82 6.73
N ILE A 10 21.96 -12.73 5.99
CA ILE A 10 22.02 -11.97 4.73
C ILE A 10 21.09 -12.59 3.68
N ILE A 11 21.13 -13.91 3.51
CA ILE A 11 20.24 -14.61 2.56
C ILE A 11 18.77 -14.50 3.00
N ALA A 12 18.51 -14.57 4.31
CA ALA A 12 17.16 -14.44 4.86
C ALA A 12 16.54 -13.07 4.55
N ILE A 13 17.28 -11.97 4.76
CA ILE A 13 16.82 -10.61 4.45
C ILE A 13 16.57 -10.45 2.94
N LEU A 14 17.48 -10.95 2.11
CA LEU A 14 17.40 -10.81 0.66
C LEU A 14 16.19 -11.57 0.09
N SER A 15 15.93 -12.78 0.59
CA SER A 15 14.75 -13.58 0.22
C SER A 15 13.45 -12.93 0.72
N ALA A 16 13.41 -12.44 1.97
CA ALA A 16 12.24 -11.82 2.57
C ALA A 16 11.77 -10.57 1.80
N VAL A 17 12.69 -9.85 1.15
CA VAL A 17 12.36 -8.68 0.31
C VAL A 17 12.09 -9.07 -1.14
N ALA A 18 12.85 -10.01 -1.71
CA ALA A 18 12.70 -10.40 -3.11
C ALA A 18 11.35 -11.08 -3.40
N LEU A 19 10.87 -11.93 -2.47
CA LEU A 19 9.63 -12.68 -2.65
C LEU A 19 8.37 -11.80 -2.77
N PRO A 20 8.08 -10.84 -1.86
CA PRO A 20 6.89 -10.01 -1.97
C PRO A 20 6.93 -9.11 -3.21
N ILE A 21 8.11 -8.61 -3.60
CA ILE A 21 8.26 -7.78 -4.81
C ILE A 21 7.94 -8.62 -6.05
N GLY A 22 8.57 -9.79 -6.20
CA GLY A 22 8.31 -10.68 -7.33
C GLY A 22 6.86 -11.15 -7.41
N PHE A 23 6.28 -11.52 -6.26
CA PHE A 23 4.88 -11.96 -6.18
C PHE A 23 3.90 -10.83 -6.54
N SER A 24 4.15 -9.61 -6.06
CA SER A 24 3.31 -8.45 -6.39
C SER A 24 3.30 -8.14 -7.88
N LEU A 25 4.47 -8.20 -8.53
CA LEU A 25 4.60 -7.99 -9.97
C LEU A 25 3.93 -9.12 -10.76
N TYR A 26 4.10 -10.36 -10.32
CA TYR A 26 3.47 -11.52 -10.94
C TYR A 26 1.94 -11.42 -10.92
N LEU A 27 1.34 -11.13 -9.76
CA LEU A 27 -0.12 -10.94 -9.67
C LEU A 27 -0.61 -9.79 -10.57
N GLY A 28 0.13 -8.67 -10.59
CA GLY A 28 -0.17 -7.54 -11.46
C GLY A 28 -0.17 -7.92 -12.94
N LEU A 29 0.85 -8.66 -13.39
CA LEU A 29 0.95 -9.12 -14.77
C LEU A 29 -0.13 -10.14 -15.14
N VAL A 30 -0.42 -11.10 -14.27
CA VAL A 30 -1.48 -12.10 -14.51
C VAL A 30 -2.85 -11.43 -14.61
N GLY A 31 -3.16 -10.49 -13.70
CA GLY A 31 -4.43 -9.76 -13.72
C GLY A 31 -4.63 -8.89 -14.96
N LEU A 32 -3.55 -8.40 -15.58
CA LEU A 32 -3.64 -7.70 -16.87
C LEU A 32 -3.87 -8.68 -18.02
N ARG A 33 -3.18 -9.83 -18.01
CA ARG A 33 -3.29 -10.84 -19.08
C ARG A 33 -4.66 -11.52 -19.13
N THR A 34 -5.32 -11.76 -18.01
CA THR A 34 -6.66 -12.37 -17.97
C THR A 34 -7.69 -11.51 -18.71
N LYS A 35 -7.68 -10.20 -18.47
CA LYS A 35 -8.58 -9.25 -19.14
C LYS A 35 -8.39 -9.22 -20.66
N HIS A 36 -7.14 -9.32 -21.12
CA HIS A 36 -6.85 -9.37 -22.55
C HIS A 36 -7.34 -10.67 -23.20
N LYS A 37 -7.22 -11.81 -22.50
CA LYS A 37 -7.67 -13.10 -23.01
C LYS A 37 -9.20 -13.18 -23.09
N GLU A 38 -9.90 -12.71 -22.07
CA GLU A 38 -11.37 -12.64 -22.03
C GLU A 38 -11.93 -11.80 -23.19
N ASN A 39 -11.38 -10.60 -23.40
CA ASN A 39 -11.82 -9.73 -24.49
C ASN A 39 -11.60 -10.36 -25.88
N LEU A 40 -10.55 -11.16 -26.04
CA LEU A 40 -10.23 -11.82 -27.32
C LEU A 40 -11.11 -13.05 -27.59
N GLU A 41 -11.53 -13.77 -26.55
CA GLU A 41 -12.49 -14.87 -26.65
C GLU A 41 -13.91 -14.36 -27.01
N LEU A 42 -14.33 -13.22 -26.46
CA LEU A 42 -15.60 -12.58 -26.83
C LEU A 42 -15.63 -12.12 -28.30
N ILE A 43 -14.53 -11.50 -28.78
CA ILE A 43 -14.39 -11.13 -30.20
C ILE A 43 -14.47 -12.37 -31.11
N LYS A 44 -13.83 -13.48 -30.73
CA LYS A 44 -13.87 -14.74 -31.49
C LYS A 44 -15.28 -15.33 -31.57
N GLN A 45 -16.12 -15.08 -30.58
CA GLN A 45 -17.53 -15.51 -30.56
C GLN A 45 -18.46 -14.57 -31.33
N GLY A 46 -17.93 -13.51 -31.96
CA GLY A 46 -18.72 -12.51 -32.69
C GLY A 46 -19.50 -11.57 -31.77
N ILE A 47 -19.29 -11.65 -30.46
CA ILE A 47 -19.86 -10.75 -29.47
C ILE A 47 -18.94 -9.53 -29.44
N VAL A 48 -19.44 -8.37 -29.87
CA VAL A 48 -18.73 -7.11 -29.62
C VAL A 48 -18.56 -7.02 -28.11
N PRO A 49 -17.33 -7.01 -27.57
CA PRO A 49 -17.15 -6.86 -26.13
C PRO A 49 -17.92 -5.61 -25.75
N ALA A 50 -18.92 -5.75 -24.88
CA ALA A 50 -19.58 -4.59 -24.29
C ALA A 50 -18.43 -3.72 -23.82
N THR A 51 -18.28 -2.55 -24.46
CA THR A 51 -17.15 -1.65 -24.23
C THR A 51 -17.17 -1.43 -22.75
N GLN A 52 -16.28 -2.14 -22.02
CA GLN A 52 -16.31 -2.15 -20.56
C GLN A 52 -16.28 -0.68 -20.20
N ALA A 53 -17.41 -0.20 -19.66
CA ALA A 53 -17.65 1.21 -19.44
C ALA A 53 -16.35 1.75 -18.86
N LYS A 54 -15.68 2.64 -19.62
CA LYS A 54 -14.32 3.13 -19.31
C LYS A 54 -14.25 3.19 -17.79
N PRO A 55 -13.40 2.39 -17.12
CA PRO A 55 -13.47 2.28 -15.66
C PRO A 55 -13.48 3.70 -15.16
N THR A 56 -14.63 4.11 -14.59
CA THR A 56 -14.89 5.50 -14.23
C THR A 56 -13.64 5.91 -13.45
N PRO A 57 -12.87 6.91 -13.93
CA PRO A 57 -11.52 7.14 -13.45
C PRO A 57 -11.63 7.22 -11.94
N ASN A 58 -11.09 6.19 -11.26
CA ASN A 58 -11.44 5.88 -9.88
C ASN A 58 -11.17 7.12 -9.04
N LYS A 59 -12.23 7.92 -8.83
CA LYS A 59 -12.14 9.30 -8.35
C LYS A 59 -11.56 9.35 -6.94
N TYR A 60 -11.57 8.19 -6.30
CA TYR A 60 -11.14 7.94 -4.94
C TYR A 60 -9.71 7.39 -4.84
N ARG A 61 -9.04 7.03 -5.95
CA ARG A 61 -7.61 6.64 -5.93
C ARG A 61 -6.70 7.81 -5.59
N SER A 62 -6.92 8.99 -6.19
CA SER A 62 -6.16 10.20 -5.83
C SER A 62 -6.52 10.68 -4.42
N LEU A 63 -7.79 10.57 -4.02
CA LEU A 63 -8.25 10.98 -2.69
C LEU A 63 -7.66 10.10 -1.59
N ARG A 64 -7.60 8.78 -1.80
CA ARG A 64 -6.94 7.85 -0.87
C ARG A 64 -5.45 8.17 -0.72
N ASN A 65 -4.74 8.40 -1.82
CA ASN A 65 -3.33 8.79 -1.76
C ASN A 65 -3.13 10.13 -1.03
N GLY A 66 -4.02 11.11 -1.23
CA GLY A 66 -3.98 12.37 -0.50
C GLY A 66 -4.13 12.18 1.01
N PHE A 67 -5.13 11.41 1.45
CA PHE A 67 -5.35 11.12 2.87
C PHE A 67 -4.16 10.38 3.51
N LEU A 68 -3.52 9.48 2.75
CA LEU A 68 -2.35 8.73 3.15
C LEU A 68 -1.13 9.65 3.35
N CYS A 69 -0.86 10.55 2.41
CA CYS A 69 0.20 11.56 2.53
C CYS A 69 -0.01 12.49 3.73
N VAL A 70 -1.26 12.93 3.98
CA VAL A 70 -1.58 13.80 5.13
C VAL A 70 -1.36 13.06 6.45
N GLY A 71 -1.80 11.80 6.57
CA GLY A 71 -1.57 10.98 7.77
C GLY A 71 -0.08 10.79 8.08
N ILE A 72 0.75 10.52 7.06
CA ILE A 72 2.21 10.39 7.23
C ILE A 72 2.83 11.72 7.69
N ALA A 73 2.45 12.84 7.06
CA ALA A 73 2.98 14.15 7.42
C ALA A 73 2.68 14.52 8.88
N ILE A 74 1.43 14.31 9.32
CA ILE A 74 1.01 14.57 10.70
C ILE A 74 1.74 13.62 11.67
N GLY A 75 1.80 12.34 11.35
CA GLY A 75 2.49 11.34 12.18
C GLY A 75 3.99 11.61 12.34
N LEU A 76 4.66 12.10 11.30
CA LEU A 76 6.06 12.52 11.36
C LEU A 76 6.27 13.74 12.27
N ILE A 77 5.43 14.77 12.11
CA ILE A 77 5.53 15.99 12.93
C ILE A 77 5.31 15.65 14.41
N LEU A 78 4.25 14.90 14.73
CA LEU A 78 3.99 14.49 16.11
C LEU A 78 5.06 13.54 16.65
N GLY A 79 5.56 12.60 15.84
CA GLY A 79 6.63 11.68 16.24
C GLY A 79 7.92 12.40 16.60
N ILE A 80 8.30 13.43 15.84
CA ILE A 80 9.49 14.26 16.12
C ILE A 80 9.28 15.07 17.40
N ILE A 81 8.10 15.67 17.60
CA ILE A 81 7.78 16.42 18.82
C ILE A 81 7.84 15.50 20.05
N LEU A 82 7.24 14.31 19.97
CA LEU A 82 7.27 13.34 21.07
C LEU A 82 8.70 12.88 21.39
N LYS A 83 9.53 12.63 20.36
CA LYS A 83 10.95 12.29 20.55
C LYS A 83 11.69 13.39 21.32
N THR A 84 11.46 14.65 20.97
CA THR A 84 12.14 15.79 21.60
C THR A 84 11.62 16.05 23.03
N VAL A 85 10.31 15.97 23.27
CA VAL A 85 9.73 16.22 24.60
C VAL A 85 10.12 15.14 25.59
N LEU A 86 10.14 13.87 25.15
CA LEU A 86 10.39 12.75 26.04
C LEU A 86 11.89 12.49 26.27
N SER A 87 12.79 13.16 25.52
CA SER A 87 14.26 13.04 25.64
C SER A 87 14.74 11.58 25.64
N LEU A 88 14.15 10.74 24.78
CA LEU A 88 14.49 9.32 24.76
C LEU A 88 15.80 9.04 24.03
N SER A 89 16.48 8.00 24.49
CA SER A 89 17.63 7.40 23.82
C SER A 89 17.32 7.05 22.36
N GLU A 90 18.34 7.08 21.51
CA GLU A 90 18.17 6.95 20.05
C GLU A 90 17.39 5.69 19.64
N ASP A 91 17.61 4.57 20.35
CA ASP A 91 16.91 3.31 20.12
C ASP A 91 15.40 3.44 20.33
N THR A 92 14.97 3.95 21.48
CA THR A 92 13.54 4.06 21.80
C THR A 92 12.85 5.16 20.97
N GLY A 93 13.61 6.20 20.60
CA GLY A 93 13.14 7.27 19.72
C GLY A 93 12.71 6.76 18.34
N PHE A 94 13.42 5.79 17.77
CA PHE A 94 13.05 5.18 16.48
C PHE A 94 11.73 4.40 16.57
N PHE A 95 11.56 3.56 17.59
CA PHE A 95 10.32 2.79 17.78
C PHE A 95 9.10 3.67 18.00
N ILE A 96 9.23 4.76 18.76
CA ILE A 96 8.12 5.70 19.00
C ILE A 96 7.76 6.50 17.76
N LEU A 97 8.77 6.92 17.00
CA LEU A 97 8.54 7.62 15.74
C LEU A 97 7.83 6.71 14.73
N ALA A 98 8.26 5.46 14.60
CA ALA A 98 7.58 4.46 13.79
C ALA A 98 6.14 4.21 14.26
N ALA A 99 5.94 4.07 15.57
CA ALA A 99 4.60 3.87 16.15
C ALA A 99 3.67 5.06 15.90
N CYS A 100 4.16 6.30 16.01
CA CYS A 100 3.38 7.51 15.72
C CYS A 100 2.97 7.57 14.25
N ILE A 101 3.90 7.33 13.32
CA ILE A 101 3.57 7.31 11.88
C ILE A 101 2.49 6.27 11.60
N LEU A 102 2.65 5.06 12.14
CA LEU A 102 1.73 3.94 11.88
C LEU A 102 0.34 4.18 12.49
N LEU A 103 0.27 4.79 13.68
CA LEU A 103 -0.98 5.21 14.31
C LEU A 103 -1.69 6.25 13.45
N PHE A 104 -1.02 7.36 13.12
CA PHE A 104 -1.64 8.45 12.36
C PHE A 104 -2.00 8.03 10.93
N LEU A 105 -1.24 7.12 10.34
CA LEU A 105 -1.57 6.50 9.07
C LEU A 105 -2.86 5.68 9.17
N GLY A 106 -3.01 4.84 10.20
CA GLY A 106 -4.25 4.08 10.44
C GLY A 106 -5.44 5.00 10.70
N LEU A 107 -5.24 6.07 11.47
CA LEU A 107 -6.28 7.04 11.81
C LEU A 107 -6.76 7.83 10.58
N ALA A 108 -5.83 8.20 9.70
CA ALA A 108 -6.14 8.80 8.40
C ALA A 108 -7.00 7.87 7.53
N TYR A 109 -6.73 6.57 7.53
CA TYR A 109 -7.55 5.58 6.82
C TYR A 109 -8.96 5.42 7.41
N ILE A 110 -9.08 5.45 8.74
CA ILE A 110 -10.38 5.41 9.42
C ILE A 110 -11.21 6.65 9.08
N LEU A 111 -10.59 7.84 9.10
CA LEU A 111 -11.26 9.08 8.68
C LEU A 111 -11.67 9.03 7.20
N PHE A 112 -10.79 8.53 6.32
CA PHE A 112 -11.12 8.34 4.91
C PHE A 112 -12.34 7.44 4.75
N TYR A 113 -12.41 6.32 5.48
CA TYR A 113 -13.56 5.42 5.48
C TYR A 113 -14.83 6.10 6.00
N LEU A 114 -14.76 6.86 7.10
CA LEU A 114 -15.91 7.60 7.62
C LEU A 114 -16.43 8.67 6.64
N VAL A 115 -15.55 9.43 6.01
CA VAL A 115 -15.92 10.47 5.04
C VAL A 115 -16.48 9.86 3.74
N THR A 116 -16.02 8.68 3.36
CA THR A 116 -16.56 7.95 2.19
C THR A 116 -17.78 7.11 2.53
N LYS A 117 -18.03 6.76 3.80
CA LYS A 117 -19.21 5.99 4.26
C LYS A 117 -20.52 6.73 4.01
N ASP A 118 -20.56 8.05 4.20
CA ASP A 118 -21.81 8.84 4.08
C ASP A 118 -22.09 9.28 2.63
N LYS A 119 -21.12 9.10 1.72
CA LYS A 119 -21.37 9.19 0.29
C LYS A 119 -21.83 7.81 -0.17
N ASN A 120 -23.14 7.59 -0.12
CA ASN A 120 -23.78 6.43 -0.71
C ASN A 120 -23.14 6.14 -2.07
N PHE A 121 -22.71 4.89 -2.21
CA PHE A 121 -22.26 4.29 -3.46
C PHE A 121 -23.47 4.15 -4.39
N ASP A 122 -23.96 5.27 -4.89
CA ASP A 122 -24.92 5.30 -5.98
C ASP A 122 -24.13 5.57 -7.27
N GLU A 123 -23.80 4.46 -7.93
CA GLU A 123 -23.34 4.28 -9.32
C GLU A 123 -21.90 4.68 -9.72
#